data_AF-A0A959WW85-F1
#
_entry.id   AF-A0A959WW85-F1
#
_cell.length_a   1.000
_cell.length_b   1.000
_cell.length_c   1.000
_cell.angle_alpha   90.00
_cell.angle_beta   90.00
_cell.angle_gamma   90.00
#
_symmetry.space_group_name_H-M   'P 1'
#
loop_
_entity.id
_entity.type
_entity.pdbx_description
1 polymer ?
#
loop_
_entity_poly.entity_id
_entity_poly.type
_entity_poly.pdbx_seq_one_letter_code
_entity_poly.pdbx_strand_id
1 'polypeptide(L)'
;MTRWEAVRLVAALGAVEMCLVRDDPVAGPLLAQARRAAAGTAVAPLLDEAAAISRATSGDGDAGARAARKVVQALVRAATQAAQAVALAAP
;
A
#
# COMPACT_ATOMS: atom_id res chain seq x y z
N MET A 1 1.55 -15.11 7.38
CA MET A 1 1.39 -14.92 5.92
C MET A 1 2.09 -16.05 5.20
N THR A 2 1.39 -16.78 4.35
CA THR A 2 1.95 -17.83 3.48
C THR A 2 2.63 -17.21 2.25
N ARG A 3 3.45 -18.00 1.54
CA ARG A 3 4.06 -17.58 0.28
C ARG A 3 3.03 -17.14 -0.76
N TRP A 4 1.91 -17.85 -0.87
CA TRP A 4 0.85 -17.52 -1.83
C TRP A 4 0.07 -16.26 -1.44
N GLU A 5 -0.18 -16.04 -0.15
CA GLU A 5 -0.74 -14.79 0.36
C GLU A 5 0.19 -13.61 0.04
N ALA A 6 1.50 -13.80 0.20
CA ALA A 6 2.49 -12.79 -0.12
C ALA A 6 2.49 -12.44 -1.62
N VAL A 7 2.43 -13.43 -2.53
CA VAL A 7 2.32 -13.19 -3.98
C VAL A 7 1.05 -12.40 -4.33
N ARG A 8 -0.09 -12.77 -3.75
CA ARG A 8 -1.36 -12.06 -3.95
C ARG A 8 -1.29 -10.63 -3.43
N LEU A 9 -0.66 -10.42 -2.28
CA LEU A 9 -0.48 -9.09 -1.69
C LEU A 9 0.43 -8.23 -2.55
N VAL A 10 1.53 -8.76 -3.09
CA VAL A 10 2.41 -8.02 -4.04
C VAL A 10 1.63 -7.55 -5.26
N ALA A 11 0.79 -8.41 -5.86
CA ALA A 11 -0.04 -8.04 -6.99
C ALA A 11 -1.04 -6.92 -6.64
N ALA A 12 -1.70 -7.02 -5.48
CA ALA A 12 -2.62 -6.00 -5.00
C ALA A 12 -1.93 -4.65 -4.76
N LEU A 13 -0.73 -4.65 -4.16
CA LEU A 13 0.05 -3.44 -3.90
C LEU A 13 0.55 -2.79 -5.19
N GLY A 14 0.87 -3.56 -6.23
CA GLY A 14 1.18 -3.03 -7.55
C GLY A 14 0.02 -2.26 -8.17
N ALA A 15 -1.22 -2.75 -8.01
CA ALA A 15 -2.42 -2.03 -8.46
C ALA A 15 -2.62 -0.71 -7.68
N VAL A 16 -2.42 -0.75 -6.36
CA VAL A 16 -2.49 0.47 -5.51
C VAL A 16 -1.47 1.51 -5.99
N GLU A 17 -0.21 1.11 -6.22
CA GLU A 17 0.85 2.02 -6.63
C GLU A 17 0.55 2.68 -7.99
N MET A 18 0.05 1.90 -8.97
CA MET A 18 -0.37 2.44 -10.26
C MET A 18 -1.48 3.50 -10.12
N CYS A 19 -2.49 3.23 -9.30
CA CYS A 19 -3.57 4.19 -9.03
C CYS A 19 -3.06 5.44 -8.30
N LEU A 20 -2.16 5.29 -7.32
CA LEU A 20 -1.54 6.42 -6.63
C LEU A 20 -0.71 7.31 -7.56
N VAL A 21 -0.02 6.72 -8.56
CA VAL A 21 0.77 7.49 -9.54
C VAL A 21 -0.13 8.28 -10.48
N ARG A 22 -1.29 7.70 -10.86
CA ARG A 22 -2.27 8.31 -11.76
C ARG A 22 -3.22 9.30 -11.08
N ASP A 23 -3.11 9.46 -9.76
CA ASP A 23 -4.09 10.19 -8.96
C ASP A 23 -5.52 9.65 -9.16
N ASP A 24 -5.63 8.33 -9.23
CA ASP A 24 -6.91 7.67 -9.46
C ASP A 24 -7.71 7.59 -8.15
N PRO A 25 -8.99 8.02 -8.13
CA PRO A 25 -9.83 7.98 -6.92
C PRO A 25 -9.98 6.57 -6.33
N VAL A 26 -9.75 5.50 -7.11
CA VAL A 26 -9.82 4.12 -6.59
C VAL A 26 -8.60 3.72 -5.75
N ALA A 27 -7.53 4.54 -5.70
CA ALA A 27 -6.34 4.25 -4.91
C ALA A 27 -6.65 4.01 -3.42
N GLY A 28 -7.52 4.85 -2.82
CA GLY A 28 -7.94 4.72 -1.43
C GLY A 28 -8.69 3.39 -1.14
N PRO A 29 -9.75 3.07 -1.90
CA PRO A 29 -10.43 1.78 -1.82
C PRO A 29 -9.50 0.57 -1.98
N LEU A 30 -8.58 0.59 -2.96
CA LEU A 30 -7.60 -0.48 -3.17
C LEU A 30 -6.62 -0.61 -2.00
N LEU A 31 -6.15 0.52 -1.45
CA LEU A 31 -5.29 0.52 -0.26
C LEU A 31 -6.01 -0.08 0.95
N ALA A 32 -7.29 0.23 1.13
CA ALA A 32 -8.10 -0.37 2.19
C ALA A 32 -8.29 -1.89 2.02
N GLN A 33 -8.41 -2.37 0.78
CA GLN A 33 -8.46 -3.81 0.48
C GLN A 33 -7.11 -4.50 0.79
N ALA A 34 -6.00 -3.93 0.32
CA ALA A 34 -4.66 -4.46 0.58
C ALA A 34 -4.36 -4.53 2.09
N ARG A 35 -4.77 -3.51 2.86
CA ARG A 35 -4.64 -3.47 4.31
C ARG A 35 -5.37 -4.63 5.00
N ARG A 36 -6.60 -4.93 4.58
CA ARG A 36 -7.34 -6.09 5.11
C ARG A 36 -6.66 -7.42 4.77
N ALA A 37 -6.13 -7.55 3.56
CA ALA A 37 -5.41 -8.75 3.13
C ALA A 37 -4.10 -8.95 3.91
N ALA A 38 -3.48 -7.87 4.38
CA ALA A 38 -2.25 -7.91 5.17
C ALA A 38 -2.48 -8.02 6.70
N ALA A 39 -3.73 -8.11 7.18
CA ALA A 39 -4.03 -8.11 8.61
C ALA A 39 -3.30 -9.23 9.36
N GLY A 40 -2.72 -8.89 10.52
CA GLY A 40 -1.94 -9.85 11.33
C GLY A 40 -0.57 -10.20 10.76
N THR A 41 -0.09 -9.49 9.74
CA THR A 41 1.24 -9.68 9.15
C THR A 41 2.17 -8.50 9.49
N ALA A 42 3.47 -8.70 9.32
CA ALA A 42 4.47 -7.63 9.46
C ALA A 42 4.30 -6.49 8.45
N VAL A 43 3.51 -6.68 7.38
CA VAL A 43 3.21 -5.66 6.38
C VAL A 43 2.08 -4.73 6.84
N ALA A 44 1.22 -5.18 7.78
CA ALA A 44 0.05 -4.42 8.23
C ALA A 44 0.38 -3.00 8.73
N PRO A 45 1.42 -2.78 9.57
CA PRO A 45 1.71 -1.45 10.11
C PRO A 45 2.01 -0.41 9.02
N LEU A 46 2.68 -0.81 7.93
CA LEU A 46 2.99 0.06 6.80
C LEU A 46 1.72 0.50 6.07
N LEU A 47 0.76 -0.42 5.91
CA LEU A 47 -0.50 -0.15 5.22
C LEU A 47 -1.50 0.59 6.12
N ASP A 48 -1.43 0.40 7.44
CA ASP A 48 -2.20 1.17 8.41
C ASP A 48 -1.79 2.63 8.40
N GLU A 49 -0.48 2.90 8.43
CA GLU A 49 0.08 4.26 8.35
C GLU A 49 -0.27 4.92 7.00
N ALA A 50 -0.06 4.20 5.89
CA ALA A 50 -0.40 4.69 4.56
C ALA A 50 -1.89 5.07 4.45
N ALA A 51 -2.77 4.26 5.03
CA ALA A 51 -4.20 4.53 5.03
C ALA A 51 -4.59 5.69 5.95
N ALA A 52 -3.89 5.89 7.08
CA ALA A 52 -4.09 7.03 7.97
C ALA A 52 -3.74 8.35 7.26
N ILE A 53 -2.55 8.42 6.66
CA ILE A 53 -2.12 9.59 5.88
C ILE A 53 -3.08 9.86 4.73
N SER A 54 -3.42 8.83 3.94
CA SER A 54 -4.32 8.98 2.79
C SER A 54 -5.70 9.53 3.18
N ARG A 55 -6.23 9.20 4.37
CA ARG A 55 -7.51 9.75 4.85
C ARG A 55 -7.36 11.19 5.33
N ALA A 56 -6.26 11.49 6.03
CA ALA A 56 -6.00 12.81 6.59
C ALA A 56 -5.78 13.88 5.50
N THR A 57 -5.34 13.49 4.29
CA THR A 57 -4.99 14.41 3.21
C THR A 57 -5.97 14.40 2.04
N SER A 58 -7.26 14.18 2.32
CA SER A 58 -8.34 14.13 1.33
C SER A 58 -8.77 15.54 0.84
N GLY A 59 -7.81 16.40 0.49
CA GLY A 59 -8.05 17.75 -0.04
C GLY A 59 -7.43 17.95 -1.42
N ASP A 60 -8.16 18.57 -2.34
CA ASP A 60 -7.73 18.71 -3.74
C ASP A 60 -6.55 19.67 -3.91
N GLY A 61 -5.52 19.19 -4.61
CA GLY A 61 -4.60 20.03 -5.39
C GLY A 61 -3.53 20.84 -4.66
N ASP A 62 -3.51 20.88 -3.33
CA ASP A 62 -2.46 21.60 -2.60
C ASP A 62 -1.11 20.85 -2.58
N ALA A 63 -0.02 21.57 -2.32
CA ALA A 63 1.32 20.97 -2.27
C ALA A 63 1.47 19.91 -1.18
N GLY A 64 0.71 20.02 -0.09
CA GLY A 64 0.65 19.06 1.00
C GLY A 64 0.00 17.74 0.59
N ALA A 65 -1.09 17.76 -0.17
CA ALA A 65 -1.75 16.58 -0.71
C ALA A 65 -0.83 15.79 -1.65
N ARG A 66 -0.07 16.51 -2.51
CA ARG A 66 0.97 15.88 -3.37
C ARG A 66 2.10 15.26 -2.54
N ALA A 67 2.58 15.95 -1.52
CA ALA A 67 3.63 15.42 -0.64
C ALA A 67 3.16 14.19 0.14
N ALA A 68 1.95 14.24 0.70
CA ALA A 68 1.33 13.12 1.41
C ALA A 68 1.18 11.89 0.51
N ARG A 69 0.73 12.08 -0.73
CA ARG A 69 0.64 11.00 -1.72
C ARG A 69 2.00 10.34 -1.98
N LYS A 70 3.09 11.12 -1.99
CA LYS A 70 4.46 10.57 -2.12
C LYS A 70 4.87 9.74 -0.91
N VAL A 71 4.48 10.14 0.29
CA VAL A 71 4.69 9.33 1.50
C VAL A 71 3.89 8.04 1.43
N VAL A 72 2.62 8.10 1.03
CA VAL A 72 1.78 6.90 0.82
C VAL A 72 2.39 5.96 -0.22
N GLN A 73 2.89 6.49 -1.35
CA GLN A 73 3.60 5.71 -2.37
C GLN A 73 4.84 5.01 -1.78
N ALA A 74 5.65 5.71 -0.98
CA ALA A 74 6.83 5.14 -0.34
C ALA A 74 6.48 4.00 0.63
N LEU A 75 5.42 4.16 1.43
CA LEU A 75 4.94 3.13 2.35
C LEU A 75 4.41 1.90 1.60
N VAL A 76 3.66 2.09 0.51
CA VAL A 76 3.18 0.99 -0.36
C VAL A 76 4.37 0.26 -1.00
N ARG A 77 5.42 0.98 -1.41
CA ARG A 77 6.65 0.37 -1.95
C ARG A 77 7.39 -0.44 -0.88
N ALA A 78 7.52 0.08 0.34
CA ALA A 78 8.12 -0.67 1.45
C ALA A 78 7.31 -1.93 1.80
N ALA A 79 5.98 -1.82 1.83
CA ALA A 79 5.07 -2.95 2.04
C ALA A 79 5.25 -4.02 0.94
N THR A 80 5.45 -3.59 -0.30
CA THR A 80 5.69 -4.47 -1.44
C THR A 80 7.00 -5.24 -1.28
N GLN A 81 8.08 -4.55 -0.89
CA GLN A 81 9.38 -5.18 -0.64
C GLN A 81 9.31 -6.21 0.51
N ALA A 82 8.61 -5.87 1.60
CA ALA A 82 8.40 -6.78 2.71
C ALA A 82 7.60 -8.04 2.30
N ALA A 83 6.53 -7.88 1.51
CA ALA A 83 5.78 -9.00 0.97
C ALA A 83 6.61 -9.83 -0.03
N GLN A 84 7.41 -9.19 -0.88
CA GLN A 84 8.33 -9.88 -1.80
C GLN A 84 9.37 -10.73 -1.06
N ALA A 85 9.93 -10.22 0.04
CA ALA A 85 10.87 -10.99 0.86
C ALA A 85 10.25 -12.31 1.37
N VAL A 86 8.98 -12.28 1.80
CA VAL A 86 8.23 -13.50 2.19
C VAL A 86 7.96 -14.40 0.97
N ALA A 87 7.62 -13.82 -0.18
CA ALA A 87 7.33 -14.58 -1.40
C ALA A 87 8.57 -15.29 -1.99
N LEU A 88 9.76 -14.73 -1.76
CA LEU A 88 11.04 -15.18 -2.30
C LEU A 88 11.88 -15.98 -1.30
N ALA A 89 11.50 -16.02 -0.01
CA ALA A 89 12.19 -16.85 0.97
C ALA A 89 12.21 -18.32 0.52
N ALA A 90 13.40 -18.93 0.54
CA ALA A 90 13.57 -20.35 0.26
C ALA A 90 12.79 -21.19 1.30
N PRO A 91 12.23 -22.35 0.91
CA PRO A 91 11.48 -23.22 1.81
C PRO A 91 12.33 -23.76 2.96
#